data_AF-X1V2S4-F1
#
_entry.id   AF-X1V2S4-F1
#
_cell.length_a   1.000
_cell.length_b   1.000
_cell.length_c   1.000
_cell.angle_alpha   90.00
_cell.angle_beta   90.00
_cell.angle_gamma   90.00
#
_symmetry.space_group_name_H-M   'P 1'
#
loop_
_entity.id
_entity.type
_entity.pdbx_description
1 polymer ?
#
loop_
_entity_poly.entity_id
_entity_poly.type
_entity_poly.pdbx_seq_one_letter_code
_entity_poly.pdbx_strand_id
1 'polypeptide(L)'
;LRAFQKGADGVLVAGCHPGDCHYISGNYRTRRRIALLKYLIKQFGLNPDRLALEWISAGEAQRFASTVNGFIEKIEKLGPSPLRRQR
;
A
#
# COMPACT_ATOMS: atom_id res chain seq x y z
N LEU A 1 3.48 2.79 9.01
CA LEU A 1 4.48 2.07 9.85
C LEU A 1 3.86 1.12 10.86
N ARG A 2 2.86 1.53 11.66
CA ARG A 2 2.27 0.67 12.70
C ARG A 2 1.79 -0.70 12.21
N ALA A 3 1.23 -0.79 11.01
CA ALA A 3 0.84 -2.07 10.40
C ALA A 3 2.04 -3.04 10.23
N PHE A 4 3.16 -2.57 9.67
CA PHE A 4 4.39 -3.35 9.57
C PHE A 4 4.95 -3.75 10.93
N GLN A 5 4.92 -2.84 11.92
CA GLN A 5 5.33 -3.16 13.30
C GLN A 5 4.46 -4.25 13.95
N LYS A 6 3.20 -4.39 13.52
CA LYS A 6 2.28 -5.43 13.96
C LYS A 6 2.42 -6.74 13.16
N GLY A 7 3.38 -6.82 12.24
CA GLY A 7 3.68 -8.02 11.46
C GLY A 7 2.94 -8.14 10.13
N ALA A 8 2.38 -7.05 9.59
CA ALA A 8 1.80 -7.09 8.25
C ALA A 8 2.85 -7.41 7.17
N ASP A 9 2.51 -8.33 6.26
CA ASP A 9 3.35 -8.75 5.13
C ASP A 9 3.32 -7.74 3.97
N GLY A 10 2.19 -7.05 3.81
CA GLY A 10 2.00 -5.96 2.87
C GLY A 10 0.92 -4.99 3.35
N VAL A 11 0.95 -3.76 2.83
CA VAL A 11 -0.03 -2.71 3.09
C VAL A 11 -0.44 -2.09 1.76
N LEU A 12 -1.72 -2.20 1.41
CA LEU A 12 -2.33 -1.50 0.28
C LEU A 12 -3.10 -0.28 0.79
N VAL A 13 -2.86 0.87 0.20
CA VAL A 13 -3.64 2.09 0.41
C VAL A 13 -4.41 2.38 -0.87
N ALA A 14 -5.73 2.50 -0.78
CA ALA A 14 -6.59 2.84 -1.90
C ALA A 14 -7.27 4.19 -1.65
N GLY A 15 -7.50 4.97 -2.72
CA GLY A 15 -8.24 6.22 -2.63
C GLY A 15 -8.79 6.70 -3.97
N CYS A 16 -9.50 7.82 -3.96
CA CYS A 16 -10.06 8.44 -5.17
C CYS A 16 -8.97 8.85 -6.17
N HIS A 17 -9.31 8.85 -7.47
CA HIS A 17 -8.43 9.36 -8.51
C HIS A 17 -7.96 10.79 -8.25
N PRO A 18 -6.70 11.14 -8.61
CA PRO A 18 -6.23 12.51 -8.58
C PRO A 18 -7.21 13.43 -9.34
N GLY A 19 -7.72 14.47 -8.67
CA GLY A 19 -8.78 15.35 -9.20
C GLY A 19 -10.16 15.06 -8.59
N ASP A 20 -10.45 13.79 -8.28
CA ASP A 20 -11.76 13.34 -7.79
C ASP A 20 -11.80 13.15 -6.27
N CYS A 21 -10.85 13.74 -5.55
CA CYS A 21 -10.86 13.64 -4.10
C CYS A 21 -12.10 14.37 -3.55
N HIS A 22 -12.96 13.67 -2.82
CA HIS A 22 -14.12 14.28 -2.17
C HIS A 22 -13.73 15.45 -1.26
N TYR A 23 -12.54 15.38 -0.65
CA TYR A 23 -11.95 16.42 0.18
C TYR A 23 -10.88 17.23 -0.54
N ILE A 24 -11.04 17.41 -1.85
CA ILE A 24 -10.27 18.28 -2.76
C ILE A 24 -8.82 17.82 -2.99
N SER A 25 -8.01 17.73 -1.94
CA SER A 25 -6.56 17.55 -2.06
C SER A 25 -5.95 16.41 -1.23
N GLY A 26 -6.79 15.64 -0.53
CA GLY A 26 -6.33 14.57 0.37
C GLY A 26 -5.44 13.54 -0.33
N ASN A 27 -5.84 13.08 -1.52
CA ASN A 27 -5.07 12.10 -2.30
C ASN A 27 -3.71 12.63 -2.77
N TYR A 28 -3.57 13.90 -3.15
CA TYR A 28 -2.27 14.49 -3.50
C TYR A 28 -1.30 14.51 -2.32
N ARG A 29 -1.80 14.81 -1.11
CA ARG A 29 -1.00 14.73 0.12
C ARG A 29 -0.59 13.28 0.40
N THR A 30 -1.51 12.34 0.25
CA THR A 30 -1.23 10.89 0.40
C THR A 30 -0.18 10.42 -0.61
N ARG A 31 -0.25 10.83 -1.88
CA ARG A 31 0.73 10.48 -2.91
C ARG A 31 2.15 10.85 -2.50
N ARG A 32 2.35 12.08 -2.02
CA ARG A 32 3.66 12.56 -1.53
C ARG A 32 4.11 11.78 -0.29
N ARG A 33 3.21 11.52 0.66
CA ARG A 33 3.51 10.77 1.89
C ARG A 33 3.91 9.32 1.60
N ILE A 34 3.23 8.65 0.66
CA ILE A 34 3.56 7.26 0.30
C ILE A 34 4.91 7.18 -0.42
N ALA A 35 5.23 8.14 -1.29
CA ALA A 35 6.55 8.18 -1.93
C ALA A 35 7.68 8.26 -0.89
N LEU A 36 7.55 9.13 0.11
CA LEU A 36 8.50 9.23 1.23
C LEU A 36 8.50 7.96 2.08
N LEU A 37 7.32 7.39 2.36
CA LEU A 37 7.20 6.19 3.19
C LEU A 37 7.84 4.97 2.53
N LYS A 38 7.76 4.83 1.20
CA LYS A 38 8.48 3.78 0.45
C LYS A 38 9.99 3.88 0.63
N TYR A 39 10.54 5.08 0.60
CA TYR A 39 11.96 5.30 0.89
C TYR A 39 12.30 4.92 2.34
N LEU A 40 11.47 5.35 3.30
CA LEU A 40 11.68 5.08 4.72
C LEU A 40 11.65 3.58 5.05
N ILE A 41 10.67 2.82 4.54
CA ILE A 41 10.61 1.37 4.82
C ILE A 41 11.79 0.62 4.18
N LYS A 42 12.30 1.09 3.04
CA LYS A 42 13.52 0.57 2.43
C LYS A 42 14.73 0.76 3.34
N GLN A 43 14.86 1.93 3.98
CA GLN A 43 15.94 2.18 4.95
C GLN A 43 15.84 1.29 6.19
N PHE A 44 14.63 0.85 6.56
CA PHE A 44 14.42 -0.13 7.63
C PHE A 44 14.55 -1.59 7.18
N GLY A 45 15.08 -1.85 5.97
CA GLY A 45 15.32 -3.19 5.47
C GLY A 45 14.09 -3.93 4.94
N LEU A 46 12.95 -3.23 4.77
CA LEU A 46 11.77 -3.81 4.11
C LEU A 46 11.83 -3.58 2.60
N ASN A 47 11.37 -4.57 1.83
CA ASN A 47 11.16 -4.37 0.40
C ASN A 47 10.08 -3.28 0.19
N PRO A 48 10.35 -2.20 -0.56
CA PRO A 48 9.39 -1.11 -0.80
C PRO A 48 8.11 -1.56 -1.51
N ASP A 49 8.16 -2.70 -2.19
CA ASP A 49 7.00 -3.31 -2.83
C ASP A 49 5.95 -3.84 -1.85
N ARG A 50 6.29 -3.95 -0.56
CA ARG A 50 5.34 -4.29 0.50
C ARG A 50 4.35 -3.15 0.80
N LEU A 51 4.53 -1.97 0.22
CA LEU A 51 3.61 -0.84 0.32
C LEU A 51 3.10 -0.43 -1.06
N ALA A 52 1.78 -0.43 -1.27
CA ALA A 52 1.16 0.00 -2.52
C ALA A 52 0.19 1.18 -2.28
N LEU A 53 0.06 2.04 -3.29
CA LEU A 53 -0.92 3.12 -3.35
C LEU A 53 -1.62 3.05 -4.68
N GLU A 54 -2.93 2.85 -4.65
CA GLU A 54 -3.75 2.64 -5.84
C GLU A 54 -4.93 3.63 -5.85
N TRP A 55 -5.28 4.07 -7.06
CA TRP A 55 -6.39 5.00 -7.26
C TRP A 55 -7.56 4.27 -7.90
N ILE A 56 -8.65 4.17 -7.16
CA ILE A 56 -9.81 3.34 -7.49
C ILE A 56 -11.06 4.12 -7.06
N SER A 57 -11.94 4.41 -8.01
CA SER A 57 -13.23 5.05 -7.78
C SER A 57 -14.27 4.06 -7.25
N ALA A 58 -15.39 4.59 -6.75
CA ALA A 58 -16.48 3.75 -6.22
C ALA A 58 -17.12 2.84 -7.30
N GLY A 59 -17.07 3.21 -8.58
CA GLY A 59 -17.62 2.42 -9.68
C GLY A 59 -16.69 1.35 -10.24
N GLU A 60 -15.45 1.27 -9.75
CA GLU A 60 -14.38 0.42 -10.33
C GLU A 60 -14.21 -0.91 -9.56
N ALA A 61 -15.31 -1.61 -9.26
CA ALA A 61 -15.29 -2.86 -8.50
C ALA A 61 -14.38 -3.93 -9.11
N GLN A 62 -14.42 -4.11 -10.43
CA GLN A 62 -13.58 -5.10 -11.12
C GLN A 62 -12.07 -4.77 -11.01
N ARG A 63 -11.73 -3.48 -11.09
CA ARG A 63 -10.34 -3.00 -10.90
C ARG A 63 -9.89 -3.18 -9.47
N PHE A 64 -10.77 -2.95 -8.50
CA PHE A 64 -10.47 -3.22 -7.09
C PHE A 64 -10.11 -4.68 -6.89
N ALA A 65 -10.93 -5.61 -7.37
CA ALA A 65 -10.69 -7.04 -7.25
C ALA A 65 -9.34 -7.45 -7.90
N SER A 66 -9.07 -7.02 -9.14
CA SER A 66 -7.83 -7.36 -9.82
C SER A 66 -6.59 -6.76 -9.15
N THR A 67 -6.70 -5.54 -8.62
CA THR A 67 -5.62 -4.85 -7.91
C THR A 67 -5.29 -5.53 -6.58
N VAL A 68 -6.32 -5.91 -5.81
CA VAL A 68 -6.12 -6.63 -4.54
C VAL A 68 -5.49 -7.99 -4.80
N ASN A 69 -6.01 -8.77 -5.77
CA ASN A 69 -5.47 -10.09 -6.10
C ASN A 69 -4.01 -10.01 -6.58
N GLY A 70 -3.70 -9.09 -7.50
CA GLY A 70 -2.33 -8.88 -7.98
C GLY A 70 -1.38 -8.41 -6.87
N PHE A 71 -1.86 -7.61 -5.92
CA PHE A 71 -1.07 -7.22 -4.76
C PHE A 71 -0.81 -8.42 -3.82
N ILE A 72 -1.81 -9.26 -3.56
CA ILE A 72 -1.65 -10.48 -2.76
C ILE A 72 -0.59 -11.39 -3.39
N GLU A 73 -0.69 -11.70 -4.68
CA GLU A 73 0.29 -12.52 -5.40
C GLU A 73 1.72 -11.95 -5.28
N LYS A 74 1.87 -10.62 -5.35
CA LYS A 74 3.15 -9.96 -5.18
C LYS A 74 3.71 -10.17 -3.76
N ILE A 75 2.87 -10.03 -2.74
CA ILE A 75 3.28 -10.22 -1.33
C ILE A 75 3.62 -11.68 -1.04
N GLU A 76 2.86 -12.63 -1.59
CA GLU A 76 3.14 -14.07 -1.45
C GLU A 76 4.51 -14.43 -2.05
N LYS A 77 4.84 -13.90 -3.24
CA LYS A 77 6.17 -14.09 -3.87
C LYS A 77 7.31 -13.48 -3.05
N LEU A 78 7.05 -12.40 -2.31
CA LEU A 78 8.03 -11.79 -1.40
C LEU A 78 8.17 -12.56 -0.09
N GLY A 79 7.24 -13.47 0.22
CA GLY A 79 7.21 -14.22 1.46
C GLY A 79 6.88 -13.37 2.70
N PRO A 80 6.93 -13.98 3.89
CA PRO A 80 6.56 -13.32 5.14
C PRO A 80 7.44 -12.11 5.45
N SER A 81 6.86 -11.15 6.17
CA SER A 81 7.53 -9.93 6.62
C SER A 81 8.72 -10.26 7.51
N PRO A 82 9.88 -9.62 7.30
CA PRO A 82 11.00 -9.70 8.24
C PRO A 82 10.66 -9.21 9.65
N LEU A 83 9.59 -8.41 9.79
CA LEU A 83 9.12 -7.88 11.09
C LEU A 83 8.00 -8.72 11.71
N ARG A 84 7.62 -9.84 11.08
CA ARG A 84 6.64 -10.77 11.65
C ARG A 84 7.28 -11.40 12.89
N ARG A 85 6.74 -11.12 14.08
CA ARG A 85 7.21 -11.76 15.32
C ARG A 85 7.09 -13.28 15.14
N GLN A 86 8.21 -13.99 15.24
CA GLN A 86 8.20 -15.43 15.44
C GLN A 86 7.48 -15.69 16.76
N ARG A 87 6.39 -16.44 16.71
CA ARG A 87 5.80 -17.06 17.90
C ARG A 87 6.53 -18.37 18.13
#